data_AF-A0A401LSF4-F1
#
_entry.id   AF-A0A401LSF4-F1
#
_cell.length_a   1.000
_cell.length_b   1.000
_cell.length_c   1.000
_cell.angle_alpha   90.00
_cell.angle_beta   90.00
_cell.angle_gamma   90.00
#
_symmetry.space_group_name_H-M   'P 1'
#
loop_
_entity.id
_entity.type
_entity.pdbx_description
1 polymer ?
#
loop_
_entity_poly.entity_id
_entity_poly.type
_entity_poly.pdbx_seq_one_letter_code
_entity_poly.pdbx_strand_id
1 'polypeptide(L)'
;MRTWTNEQLAILDSEYPTADLQELARRLGKTPTAVKAKALIRKLKRSPKTGFWNSERVERLKELYPNHTNEEIAQILGTTYSAVNGIAFKLRLFKSKEFFQKDINQ
;
A
#
# COMPACT_ATOMS: atom_id res chain seq x y z
N MET A 1 7.39 -4.11 -31.72
CA MET A 1 6.90 -4.78 -30.50
C MET A 1 7.96 -4.65 -29.42
N ARG A 2 7.68 -4.03 -28.26
CA ARG A 2 8.63 -3.99 -27.13
C ARG A 2 8.59 -5.33 -26.39
N THR A 3 9.27 -6.32 -26.97
CA THR A 3 9.44 -7.67 -26.43
C THR A 3 10.11 -7.60 -25.05
N TRP A 4 9.60 -8.40 -24.12
CA TRP A 4 10.28 -8.68 -22.85
C TRP A 4 11.41 -9.66 -23.15
N THR A 5 12.63 -9.35 -22.73
CA THR A 5 13.75 -10.31 -22.85
C THR A 5 13.66 -11.36 -21.76
N ASN A 6 14.29 -12.51 -21.98
CA ASN A 6 14.36 -13.58 -20.96
C ASN A 6 15.01 -13.08 -19.66
N GLU A 7 16.02 -12.20 -19.75
CA GLU A 7 16.64 -11.56 -18.59
C GLU A 7 15.66 -10.67 -17.81
N GLN A 8 14.87 -9.84 -18.51
CA GLN A 8 13.84 -9.02 -17.88
C GLN A 8 12.78 -9.87 -17.18
N LEU A 9 12.44 -11.02 -17.76
CA LEU A 9 11.49 -11.96 -17.15
C LEU A 9 12.08 -12.64 -15.92
N ALA A 10 13.36 -13.02 -15.94
CA ALA A 10 14.04 -13.60 -14.79
C ALA A 10 14.12 -12.61 -13.61
N ILE A 11 14.49 -11.36 -13.89
CA ILE A 11 14.51 -10.28 -12.90
C ILE A 11 13.10 -10.04 -12.35
N LEU A 12 12.09 -9.99 -13.23
CA LEU A 12 10.69 -9.85 -12.81
C LEU A 12 10.29 -11.01 -11.89
N ASP A 13 10.57 -12.26 -12.24
CA ASP A 13 10.17 -13.41 -11.43
C ASP A 13 10.81 -13.40 -10.04
N SER A 14 12.12 -13.10 -9.98
CA SER A 14 12.89 -13.13 -8.74
C SER A 14 12.67 -11.90 -7.86
N GLU A 15 12.51 -10.71 -8.44
CA GLU A 15 12.47 -9.44 -7.69
C GLU A 15 11.06 -8.88 -7.51
N TYR A 16 10.10 -9.20 -8.39
CA TYR A 16 8.72 -8.69 -8.25
C TYR A 16 8.05 -8.97 -6.89
N PRO A 17 8.32 -10.09 -6.19
CA PRO A 17 7.74 -10.35 -4.88
C PRO A 17 8.24 -9.39 -3.79
N THR A 18 9.45 -8.86 -3.87
CA THR A 18 10.12 -8.15 -2.76
C THR A 18 10.59 -6.73 -3.12
N ALA A 19 10.84 -6.44 -4.39
CA ALA A 19 11.32 -5.14 -4.85
C ALA A 19 10.17 -4.13 -4.98
N ASP A 20 10.49 -2.85 -4.77
CA ASP A 20 9.57 -1.75 -5.04
C ASP A 20 9.16 -1.72 -6.53
N LEU A 21 7.89 -1.46 -6.82
CA LEU A 21 7.36 -1.50 -8.18
C LEU A 21 7.95 -0.39 -9.06
N GLN A 22 8.17 0.81 -8.51
CA GLN A 22 8.78 1.90 -9.27
C GLN A 22 10.24 1.60 -9.56
N GLU A 23 10.99 1.12 -8.57
CA GLU A 23 12.41 0.84 -8.77
C GLU A 23 12.63 -0.33 -9.75
N LEU A 24 11.83 -1.40 -9.62
CA LEU A 24 11.85 -2.51 -10.56
C LEU A 24 11.49 -2.06 -11.99
N ALA A 25 10.50 -1.17 -12.12
CA ALA A 25 10.12 -0.61 -13.41
C ALA A 25 11.23 0.24 -14.03
N ARG A 26 11.87 1.09 -13.22
CA ARG A 26 13.04 1.89 -13.63
C ARG A 26 14.19 1.00 -14.09
N ARG A 27 14.51 -0.05 -13.33
CA ARG A 27 15.58 -1.02 -13.64
C ARG A 27 15.31 -1.80 -14.93
N LEU A 28 14.05 -2.18 -15.18
CA LEU A 28 13.64 -2.87 -16.40
C LEU A 28 13.45 -1.93 -17.60
N GLY A 29 13.54 -0.60 -17.41
CA GLY A 29 13.23 0.38 -18.44
C GLY A 29 11.77 0.33 -18.91
N LYS A 30 10.85 -0.03 -18.00
CA LYS A 30 9.42 -0.16 -18.26
C LYS A 30 8.62 0.77 -17.35
N THR A 31 7.34 0.94 -17.66
CA THR A 31 6.41 1.62 -16.74
C THR A 31 5.96 0.65 -15.64
N PRO A 32 5.67 1.12 -14.42
CA PRO A 32 5.17 0.28 -13.33
C PRO A 32 3.88 -0.46 -13.72
N THR A 33 3.04 0.16 -14.55
CA THR A 33 1.83 -0.46 -15.11
C THR A 33 2.15 -1.66 -16.01
N ALA A 34 3.18 -1.55 -16.87
CA ALA A 34 3.59 -2.65 -17.74
C ALA A 34 4.19 -3.82 -16.95
N VAL A 35 4.99 -3.53 -15.92
CA VAL A 35 5.53 -4.53 -14.97
C VAL A 35 4.39 -5.27 -14.27
N LYS A 36 3.40 -4.53 -13.73
CA LYS A 36 2.22 -5.10 -13.07
C LYS A 36 1.39 -5.97 -14.01
N ALA A 37 1.13 -5.50 -15.24
CA ALA A 37 0.40 -6.26 -16.24
C ALA A 37 1.12 -7.57 -16.60
N LYS A 38 2.45 -7.53 -16.79
CA LYS A 38 3.24 -8.72 -17.11
C LYS A 38 3.27 -9.71 -15.94
N ALA A 39 3.43 -9.20 -14.73
CA ALA A 39 3.39 -10.02 -13.52
C ALA A 39 2.03 -10.67 -13.30
N LEU A 40 0.92 -9.97 -13.60
CA LEU A 40 -0.42 -10.54 -13.55
C LEU A 40 -0.59 -11.70 -14.54
N ILE A 41 -0.11 -11.53 -15.78
CA ILE A 41 -0.09 -12.59 -16.80
C ILE A 41 0.74 -13.80 -16.32
N ARG A 42 1.85 -13.54 -15.62
CA ARG A 42 2.74 -14.56 -15.03
C ARG A 42 2.23 -15.12 -13.70
N LYS A 43 1.08 -14.64 -13.19
CA LYS A 43 0.52 -15.00 -11.87
C LYS A 43 1.47 -14.75 -10.68
N LEU A 44 2.38 -13.79 -10.81
CA LEU A 44 3.30 -13.41 -9.74
C LEU A 44 2.56 -12.59 -8.68
N LYS A 45 2.74 -12.97 -7.41
CA LYS A 45 2.17 -12.27 -6.26
C LYS A 45 3.23 -11.40 -5.62
N ARG A 46 2.87 -10.16 -5.29
CA ARG A 46 3.74 -9.28 -4.50
C ARG A 46 3.65 -9.66 -3.04
N SER A 47 4.78 -9.61 -2.33
CA SER A 47 4.77 -9.72 -0.88
C SER A 47 4.03 -8.51 -0.30
N PRO A 48 3.17 -8.72 0.71
CA PRO A 48 2.44 -7.61 1.35
C PRO A 48 3.37 -6.56 1.99
N LYS A 49 4.66 -6.87 2.17
CA LYS A 49 5.67 -5.98 2.76
C LYS A 49 6.03 -4.75 1.92
N THR A 50 5.82 -4.75 0.59
CA THR A 50 6.21 -3.62 -0.27
C THR A 50 5.06 -2.63 -0.55
N GLY A 51 3.90 -2.82 0.07
CA GLY A 51 2.80 -1.87 -0.09
C GLY A 51 3.11 -0.56 0.63
N PHE A 52 2.51 0.54 0.16
CA PHE A 52 2.45 1.79 0.93
C PHE A 52 1.99 1.53 2.37
N TRP A 53 1.10 0.55 2.56
CA TRP A 53 0.71 0.03 3.87
C TRP A 53 1.62 -1.13 4.27
N ASN A 54 2.85 -0.81 4.65
CA ASN A 54 3.75 -1.76 5.29
C ASN A 54 3.30 -2.04 6.73
N SER A 55 3.91 -3.03 7.38
CA SER A 55 3.58 -3.42 8.76
C SER A 55 3.67 -2.24 9.73
N GLU A 56 4.69 -1.39 9.59
CA GLU A 56 4.93 -0.22 10.43
C GLU A 56 3.82 0.83 10.31
N ARG A 57 3.41 1.19 9.08
CA ARG A 57 2.33 2.15 8.83
C ARG A 57 0.98 1.61 9.25
N VAL A 58 0.77 0.30 9.14
CA VAL A 58 -0.43 -0.36 9.66
C VAL A 58 -0.46 -0.30 11.19
N GLU A 59 0.68 -0.49 11.85
CA GLU A 59 0.80 -0.35 13.30
C GLU A 59 0.55 1.09 13.75
N ARG A 60 1.18 2.07 13.09
CA ARG A 60 0.92 3.49 13.31
C ARG A 60 -0.54 3.87 13.11
N LEU A 61 -1.19 3.33 12.08
CA LEU A 61 -2.62 3.52 11.88
C LEU A 61 -3.41 3.01 13.08
N LYS A 62 -3.14 1.81 13.58
CA LYS A 62 -3.84 1.23 14.75
C LYS A 62 -3.66 2.06 16.02
N GLU A 63 -2.48 2.63 16.23
CA GLU A 63 -2.20 3.50 17.38
C GLU A 63 -2.94 4.84 17.29
N LEU A 64 -3.00 5.43 16.10
CA LEU A 64 -3.59 6.76 15.88
C LEU A 64 -5.13 6.71 15.72
N TYR A 65 -5.67 5.65 15.12
CA TYR A 65 -7.09 5.46 14.82
C TYR A 65 -8.08 5.67 15.99
N PRO A 66 -7.82 5.19 17.22
CA PRO A 66 -8.74 5.42 18.32
C PRO A 66 -8.85 6.88 18.75
N ASN A 67 -7.82 7.69 18.50
CA ASN A 67 -7.69 9.05 19.04
C ASN A 67 -7.77 10.17 17.99
N HIS A 68 -7.63 9.84 16.71
CA HIS A 68 -7.58 10.82 15.61
C HIS A 68 -8.65 10.54 14.54
N THR A 69 -9.01 11.57 13.78
CA THR A 69 -9.84 11.41 12.58
C THR A 69 -9.05 10.73 11.46
N ASN A 70 -9.77 10.11 10.52
CA ASN A 70 -9.15 9.53 9.32
C ASN A 70 -8.42 10.60 8.48
N GLU A 71 -8.87 11.85 8.54
CA GLU A 71 -8.23 12.98 7.87
C GLU A 71 -6.91 13.36 8.52
N GLU A 72 -6.86 13.49 9.85
CA GLU A 72 -5.62 13.73 10.59
C GLU A 72 -4.62 12.59 10.37
N ILE A 73 -5.08 11.35 10.44
CA ILE A 73 -4.22 10.19 10.18
C ILE A 73 -3.71 10.19 8.74
N ALA A 74 -4.54 10.60 7.78
CA ALA A 74 -4.13 10.75 6.40
C ALA A 74 -3.03 11.81 6.26
N GLN A 75 -3.16 12.95 6.94
CA GLN A 75 -2.12 13.98 6.97
C GLN A 75 -0.83 13.48 7.64
N ILE A 76 -0.92 12.81 8.79
CA ILE A 76 0.23 12.29 9.55
C ILE A 76 0.99 11.23 8.73
N LEU A 77 0.26 10.31 8.09
CA LEU A 77 0.86 9.23 7.30
C LEU A 77 1.21 9.64 5.86
N GLY A 78 0.91 10.88 5.46
CA GLY A 78 1.10 11.37 4.10
C GLY A 78 0.31 10.55 3.06
N THR A 79 -0.92 10.19 3.40
CA THR A 79 -1.82 9.40 2.54
C THR A 79 -3.15 10.12 2.34
N THR A 80 -4.10 9.46 1.68
CA THR A 80 -5.45 10.02 1.48
C THR A 80 -6.44 9.44 2.48
N TYR A 81 -7.48 10.20 2.81
CA TYR A 81 -8.61 9.74 3.63
C TYR A 81 -9.15 8.40 3.13
N SER A 82 -9.36 8.25 1.82
CA SER A 82 -9.87 7.02 1.21
C SER A 82 -8.95 5.81 1.43
N ALA A 83 -7.63 6.02 1.42
CA ALA A 83 -6.66 4.97 1.71
C ALA A 83 -6.70 4.56 3.18
N VAL A 84 -6.74 5.52 4.11
CA VAL A 84 -6.90 5.26 5.55
C VAL A 84 -8.20 4.49 5.82
N ASN A 85 -9.32 4.98 5.29
CA ASN A 85 -10.63 4.37 5.46
C ASN A 85 -10.67 2.94 4.92
N GLY A 86 -10.11 2.70 3.73
CA GLY A 86 -10.04 1.37 3.13
C GLY A 86 -9.24 0.36 3.97
N ILE A 87 -8.11 0.80 4.55
CA ILE A 87 -7.30 -0.07 5.41
C ILE A 87 -7.94 -0.25 6.78
N ALA A 88 -8.50 0.80 7.38
CA ALA A 88 -9.22 0.70 8.64
C ALA A 88 -10.41 -0.25 8.52
N PHE A 89 -11.15 -0.20 7.42
CA PHE A 89 -12.24 -1.14 7.13
C PHE A 89 -11.72 -2.57 6.98
N LYS A 90 -10.63 -2.76 6.22
CA LYS A 90 -9.98 -4.07 6.06
C LYS A 90 -9.47 -4.65 7.38
N LEU A 91 -8.99 -3.79 8.27
CA LEU A 91 -8.46 -4.14 9.59
C LEU A 91 -9.54 -4.16 10.68
N ARG A 92 -10.78 -3.81 10.35
CA ARG A 92 -11.91 -3.66 11.30
C ARG A 92 -11.53 -2.81 12.52
N LEU A 93 -10.89 -1.67 12.27
CA LEU A 93 -10.56 -0.72 13.34
C LEU A 93 -11.80 0.07 13.74
N PHE A 94 -12.00 0.22 15.04
CA PHE A 94 -13.07 1.01 15.63
C PHE A 94 -12.45 2.18 16.38
N LYS A 95 -13.11 3.35 16.32
CA LYS A 95 -12.70 4.50 17.13
C LYS A 95 -13.07 4.26 18.59
N SER A 96 -12.29 4.81 19.53
CA SER A 96 -12.59 4.69 20.96
C SER A 96 -13.90 5.39 21.31
N LYS A 97 -14.62 4.89 22.32
CA LYS A 97 -15.83 5.54 22.85
C LYS A 97 -15.58 6.99 23.28
N GLU A 98 -14.37 7.31 23.75
CA GLU A 98 -13.94 8.65 24.13
C GLU A 98 -13.89 9.62 22.93
N PHE A 99 -13.57 9.11 21.73
CA PHE A 99 -13.62 9.91 20.50
C PHE A 99 -15.05 10.26 20.11
N PHE A 100 -15.99 9.31 20.26
CA PHE A 100 -17.41 9.55 20.00
C PHE A 100 -18.04 10.54 21.00
N GLN A 101 -17.48 10.68 22.19
CA GLN A 101 -18.00 11.58 23.22
C GLN A 101 -17.59 13.05 23.00
N LYS A 102 -16.51 13.30 22.25
CA LYS A 102 -16.09 14.67 21.87
C LYS A 102 -16.97 15.31 20.78
N ASP A 103 -17.57 14.50 19.90
CA ASP A 103 -18.40 14.99 18.79
C ASP A 103 -19.81 15.42 19.23
N ILE A 104 -20.28 14.92 20.39
CA ILE A 104 -21.62 15.22 20.94
C ILE A 104 -21.68 16.56 21.69
N ASN A 105 -20.54 17.21 21.96
CA ASN A 105 -20.47 18.43 22.78
C ASN A 105 -19.97 19.68 22.02
N GLN A 106 -20.06 19.70 20.69
CA GLN A 106 -19.81 20.91 19.88
C GLN A 106 -21.12 21.43 19.27
#